data_AF-A0A5D0MKB2-F1
#
_entry.id   AF-A0A5D0MKB2-F1
#
_cell.length_a   1.000
_cell.length_b   1.000
_cell.length_c   1.000
_cell.angle_alpha   90.00
_cell.angle_beta   90.00
_cell.angle_gamma   90.00
#
_symmetry.space_group_name_H-M   'P 1'
#
loop_
_entity.id
_entity.type
_entity.pdbx_description
1 polymer ?
#
loop_
_entity_poly.entity_id
_entity_poly.type
_entity_poly.pdbx_seq_one_letter_code
_entity_poly.pdbx_strand_id
1 'polypeptide(L)'
;MKKNKETEYFPAGLIINAAVLIGGIAFYFFPLKNAFPCMFKEITNIPCPTCGGTRLYYNLLDLNLLKAFFYNPLIFLILIFLVIYSIHDILVLFRTIQPLNFNKNYFRYIILGLIILNWIYLIIMDI
;
A
#
# COMPACT_ATOMS: atom_id res chain seq x y z
N MET A 1 23.59 11.29 35.20
CA MET A 1 23.61 11.15 33.73
C MET A 1 23.10 9.77 33.35
N LYS A 2 21.80 9.62 33.06
CA LYS A 2 21.22 8.34 32.61
C LYS A 2 21.61 8.16 31.13
N LYS A 3 22.43 7.15 30.83
CA LYS A 3 22.69 6.68 29.46
C LYS A 3 21.34 6.35 28.82
N ASN A 4 20.87 7.21 27.92
CA ASN A 4 19.78 6.88 27.02
C ASN A 4 20.26 5.70 26.17
N LYS A 5 19.63 4.53 26.31
CA LYS A 5 19.65 3.52 25.27
C LYS A 5 19.01 4.20 24.06
N GLU A 6 19.82 4.68 23.12
CA GLU A 6 19.36 4.97 21.76
C GLU A 6 18.83 3.65 21.22
N THR A 7 17.53 3.41 21.37
CA THR A 7 16.85 2.35 20.63
C THR A 7 17.03 2.73 19.16
N GLU A 8 17.88 1.98 18.47
CA GLU A 8 18.15 2.12 17.05
C GLU A 8 16.81 2.15 16.31
N TYR A 9 16.49 3.30 15.70
CA TYR A 9 15.24 3.48 14.97
C TYR A 9 15.31 2.65 13.69
N PHE A 10 14.34 1.77 13.48
CA PHE A 10 14.25 0.95 12.26
C PHE A 10 13.35 1.64 11.22
N PRO A 11 13.90 2.11 10.08
CA PRO A 11 13.15 2.85 9.07
C PRO A 11 12.36 1.91 8.15
N ALA A 12 11.31 1.30 8.69
CA ALA A 12 10.51 0.31 7.99
C ALA A 12 9.81 0.89 6.74
N GLY A 13 9.36 2.14 6.79
CA GLY A 13 8.70 2.81 5.67
C GLY A 13 9.60 2.93 4.46
N LEU A 14 10.85 3.36 4.65
CA LEU A 14 11.84 3.43 3.57
C LEU A 14 12.12 2.05 2.96
N ILE A 15 12.30 1.03 3.80
CA ILE A 15 12.59 -0.34 3.34
C ILE A 15 11.42 -0.92 2.55
N ILE A 16 10.19 -0.76 3.06
CA ILE A 16 8.99 -1.25 2.39
C ILE A 16 8.77 -0.49 1.07
N ASN A 17 8.91 0.83 1.07
CA ASN A 17 8.73 1.63 -0.13
C ASN A 17 9.78 1.27 -1.20
N ALA A 18 11.03 1.05 -0.82
CA ALA A 18 12.06 0.57 -1.73
C ALA A 18 11.69 -0.80 -2.35
N ALA A 19 11.19 -1.74 -1.55
CA ALA A 19 10.74 -3.05 -2.04
C ALA A 19 9.56 -2.92 -3.02
N VAL A 20 8.59 -2.04 -2.72
CA VAL A 20 7.44 -1.76 -3.62
C VAL A 20 7.90 -1.15 -4.93
N LEU A 21 8.83 -0.19 -4.89
CA LEU A 21 9.40 0.42 -6.10
C LEU A 21 10.18 -0.59 -6.94
N ILE A 22 11.01 -1.41 -6.32
CA ILE A 22 11.75 -2.48 -7.01
C ILE A 22 10.76 -3.47 -7.66
N GLY A 23 9.74 -3.90 -6.92
CA GLY A 23 8.70 -4.77 -7.46
C GLY A 23 7.92 -4.13 -8.61
N GLY A 24 7.58 -2.85 -8.50
CA GLY A 24 6.92 -2.09 -9.54
C GLY A 24 7.79 -1.91 -10.79
N ILE A 25 9.08 -1.66 -10.63
CA ILE A 25 10.04 -1.57 -11.75
C ILE A 25 10.21 -2.95 -12.41
N ALA A 26 10.38 -4.01 -11.62
CA ALA A 26 10.45 -5.37 -12.14
C ALA A 26 9.18 -5.73 -12.93
N PHE A 27 8.01 -5.36 -12.42
CA PHE A 27 6.74 -5.55 -13.10
C PHE A 27 6.60 -4.73 -14.39
N TYR A 28 7.22 -3.54 -14.47
CA TYR A 28 7.28 -2.75 -15.71
C TYR A 28 8.05 -3.48 -16.82
N PHE A 29 9.21 -4.05 -16.49
CA PHE A 29 10.09 -4.73 -17.44
C PHE A 29 9.63 -6.15 -17.79
N PHE A 30 9.00 -6.83 -16.85
CA PHE A 30 8.41 -8.15 -17.04
C PHE A 30 6.90 -8.04 -16.89
N PRO A 31 6.23 -7.30 -17.80
CA PRO A 31 4.82 -7.08 -17.65
C PRO A 31 4.13 -8.42 -17.83
N LEU A 32 3.32 -8.79 -16.84
CA LEU A 32 2.30 -9.79 -17.03
C LEU A 32 1.23 -9.16 -17.94
N LYS A 33 1.56 -8.96 -19.23
CA LYS A 33 0.59 -8.50 -20.24
C LYS A 33 -0.43 -9.62 -20.37
N ASN A 34 -1.70 -9.30 -20.11
CA ASN A 34 -2.79 -10.25 -19.91
C ASN A 34 -2.64 -11.12 -18.65
N ALA A 35 -2.03 -10.56 -17.59
CA ALA A 35 -1.91 -11.19 -16.27
C ALA A 35 -3.22 -11.86 -15.91
N PHE A 36 -3.15 -13.17 -15.70
CA PHE A 36 -4.26 -14.07 -15.47
C PHE A 36 -5.44 -13.36 -14.79
N PRO A 37 -6.66 -13.51 -15.33
CA PRO A 37 -7.85 -13.11 -14.60
C PRO A 37 -7.72 -13.62 -13.16
N CYS A 38 -8.13 -12.80 -12.19
CA CYS A 38 -7.99 -13.16 -10.79
C CYS A 38 -8.62 -14.55 -10.58
N MET A 39 -7.80 -15.59 -10.36
CA MET A 39 -8.29 -16.97 -10.30
C MET A 39 -9.35 -17.12 -9.20
N PHE A 40 -9.22 -16.34 -8.13
CA PHE A 40 -10.22 -16.25 -7.09
C PHE A 40 -11.57 -15.77 -7.64
N LYS A 41 -11.59 -14.71 -8.45
CA LYS A 41 -12.81 -14.20 -9.11
C LYS A 41 -13.33 -15.19 -10.15
N GLU A 42 -12.49 -15.90 -10.88
CA GLU A 42 -12.97 -16.93 -11.82
C GLU A 42 -13.66 -18.11 -11.14
N ILE A 43 -13.15 -18.54 -9.98
CA ILE A 43 -13.71 -19.68 -9.24
C ILE A 43 -14.94 -19.26 -8.43
N THR A 44 -14.91 -18.08 -7.80
CA THR A 44 -15.94 -17.66 -6.84
C THR A 44 -16.94 -16.66 -7.41
N ASN A 45 -16.67 -16.08 -8.59
CA ASN A 45 -17.34 -14.90 -9.13
C ASN A 45 -17.26 -13.65 -8.23
N ILE A 46 -16.40 -13.64 -7.21
CA ILE A 46 -16.23 -12.52 -6.28
C ILE A 46 -14.80 -11.96 -6.43
N PRO A 47 -14.61 -10.65 -6.61
CA PRO A 47 -13.27 -10.06 -6.62
C PRO A 47 -12.59 -10.22 -5.26
N CYS A 48 -11.28 -10.49 -5.22
CA CYS A 48 -10.53 -10.42 -3.96
C CYS A 48 -10.22 -8.95 -3.59
N PRO A 49 -9.81 -8.66 -2.34
CA PRO A 49 -9.52 -7.28 -1.90
C PRO A 49 -8.42 -6.56 -2.70
N THR A 50 -7.60 -7.30 -3.45
CA THR A 50 -6.50 -6.78 -4.28
C THR A 50 -6.83 -6.74 -5.78
N CYS A 51 -8.05 -7.13 -6.19
CA CYS A 51 -8.52 -7.00 -7.57
C CYS A 51 -8.38 -5.56 -8.06
N GLY A 52 -8.08 -5.39 -9.35
CA GLY A 52 -7.83 -4.08 -9.96
C GLY A 52 -6.41 -3.53 -9.74
N GLY A 53 -5.56 -4.16 -8.90
CA GLY A 53 -4.20 -3.68 -8.62
C GLY A 53 -3.32 -3.48 -9.86
N THR A 54 -3.38 -4.39 -10.84
CA THR A 54 -2.66 -4.25 -12.12
C THR A 54 -3.16 -3.05 -12.94
N ARG A 55 -4.48 -2.82 -12.98
CA ARG A 55 -5.08 -1.69 -13.70
C ARG A 55 -4.75 -0.37 -13.01
N LEU A 56 -4.79 -0.35 -11.68
CA LEU A 56 -4.31 0.77 -10.87
C LEU A 56 -2.87 1.11 -11.22
N TYR A 57 -1.98 0.11 -11.23
CA TYR A 57 -0.57 0.29 -11.54
C TYR A 57 -0.34 0.93 -12.91
N TYR A 58 -0.98 0.42 -13.97
CA TYR A 58 -0.84 1.04 -15.31
C TYR A 58 -1.38 2.48 -15.35
N ASN A 59 -2.49 2.76 -14.67
CA ASN A 59 -3.00 4.14 -14.60
C ASN A 59 -2.09 5.07 -13.78
N LEU A 60 -1.36 4.56 -12.78
CA LEU A 60 -0.32 5.34 -12.10
C LEU A 60 0.85 5.68 -13.04
N LEU A 61 1.27 4.74 -13.90
CA LEU A 61 2.31 5.00 -14.91
C LEU A 61 1.86 6.07 -15.92
N ASP A 62 0.58 6.07 -16.30
CA ASP A 62 -0.02 7.07 -17.17
C ASP A 62 -0.36 8.39 -16.45
N LEU A 63 0.03 8.53 -15.17
CA LEU A 63 -0.30 9.67 -14.30
C LEU A 63 -1.81 9.94 -14.15
N ASN A 64 -2.65 8.94 -14.45
CA ASN A 64 -4.10 9.01 -14.30
C ASN A 64 -4.51 8.60 -12.88
N LEU A 65 -4.24 9.48 -11.92
CA LEU A 65 -4.46 9.24 -10.49
C LEU A 65 -5.93 8.93 -10.15
N LEU A 66 -6.86 9.58 -10.84
CA LEU A 66 -8.29 9.39 -10.57
C LEU A 66 -8.74 7.99 -10.97
N LYS A 67 -8.36 7.52 -12.16
CA LYS A 67 -8.65 6.13 -12.57
C LYS A 67 -7.92 5.13 -11.69
N ALA A 68 -6.66 5.39 -11.34
CA ALA A 68 -5.89 4.54 -10.44
C ALA A 68 -6.61 4.35 -9.09
N PHE A 69 -7.11 5.43 -8.50
CA PHE A 69 -7.91 5.41 -7.28
C PHE A 69 -9.17 4.54 -7.44
N PHE A 70 -9.94 4.74 -8.51
CA PHE A 70 -11.17 3.96 -8.72
C PHE A 70 -10.91 2.47 -9.01
N TYR A 71 -9.73 2.09 -9.51
CA TYR A 71 -9.43 0.66 -9.72
C TYR A 71 -9.19 -0.11 -8.42
N ASN A 72 -8.55 0.49 -7.42
CA ASN A 72 -8.44 -0.09 -6.09
C ASN A 72 -8.10 1.00 -5.06
N PRO A 73 -9.13 1.62 -4.42
CA PRO A 73 -8.92 2.71 -3.48
C PRO A 73 -8.00 2.35 -2.31
N LEU A 74 -8.09 1.12 -1.80
CA LEU A 74 -7.25 0.67 -0.69
C LEU A 74 -5.77 0.65 -1.07
N ILE A 75 -5.41 0.01 -2.19
CA ILE A 75 -4.02 -0.05 -2.65
C ILE A 75 -3.51 1.38 -2.93
N PHE A 76 -4.33 2.23 -3.54
CA PHE A 76 -3.97 3.63 -3.80
C PHE A 76 -3.65 4.39 -2.51
N LEU A 77 -4.50 4.26 -1.48
CA LEU A 77 -4.28 4.88 -0.17
C LEU A 77 -3.07 4.28 0.55
N ILE A 78 -2.81 2.98 0.42
CA ILE A 78 -1.61 2.33 0.96
C ILE A 78 -0.35 2.94 0.32
N LEU A 79 -0.34 3.17 -0.99
CA LEU A 79 0.80 3.79 -1.68
C LEU A 79 1.05 5.22 -1.19
N ILE A 80 -0.01 6.03 -1.02
CA ILE A 80 0.12 7.37 -0.41
C ILE A 80 0.67 7.28 1.02
N PHE A 81 0.14 6.36 1.82
CA PHE A 81 0.59 6.15 3.19
C PHE A 81 2.07 5.75 3.24
N LEU A 82 2.55 4.90 2.34
CA LEU A 82 3.96 4.51 2.26
C LEU A 82 4.89 5.70 1.94
N VAL A 83 4.45 6.62 1.09
CA VAL A 83 5.20 7.86 0.82
C VAL A 83 5.28 8.72 2.09
N ILE A 84 4.14 8.93 2.77
CA ILE A 84 4.10 9.70 4.02
C ILE A 84 4.96 9.04 5.10
N TYR A 85 4.90 7.70 5.22
CA TYR A 85 5.66 6.95 6.21
C TYR A 85 7.17 6.99 5.93
N SER A 86 7.56 7.00 4.65
CA SER A 86 8.96 7.22 4.24
C SER A 86 9.45 8.61 4.63
N ILE A 87 8.62 9.65 4.49
CA ILE A 87 8.95 11.01 4.94
C ILE A 87 9.11 11.04 6.47
N HIS A 88 8.21 10.38 7.21
CA HIS A 88 8.34 10.24 8.66
C HIS A 88 9.66 9.57 9.04
N ASP A 89 10.04 8.46 8.40
CA ASP A 89 11.33 7.79 8.64
C ASP A 89 12.52 8.72 8.44
N ILE A 90 12.52 9.47 7.33
CA ILE A 90 13.56 10.47 7.04
C ILE A 90 13.63 11.49 8.19
N LEU A 91 12.49 12.07 8.59
CA LEU A 91 12.44 13.07 9.66
C LEU A 91 12.91 12.52 11.03
N VAL A 92 12.61 11.26 11.35
CA VAL A 92 13.10 10.61 12.58
C VAL A 92 14.60 10.35 12.51
N LEU A 93 15.11 9.87 11.36
CA LEU A 93 16.54 9.63 11.15
C LEU A 93 17.36 10.92 11.25
N PHE A 94 16.84 12.04 10.73
CA PHE A 94 17.41 13.37 10.90
C PHE A 94 17.13 14.01 12.26
N ARG A 95 16.54 13.25 13.21
CA ARG A 95 16.20 13.68 14.58
C ARG A 95 15.34 14.95 14.61
N THR A 96 14.60 15.21 13.54
CA THR A 96 13.67 16.35 13.42
C THR A 96 12.39 16.11 14.20
N ILE A 97 11.94 14.86 14.25
CA ILE A 97 10.75 14.43 14.99
C ILE A 97 11.04 13.17 15.83
N GLN A 98 10.16 12.89 16.80
CA GLN A 98 10.17 11.64 17.54
C GLN A 98 9.34 10.56 16.83
N PRO A 99 9.71 9.27 16.96
CA PRO A 99 8.95 8.20 16.34
C PRO A 99 7.53 8.12 16.89
N LEU A 100 6.55 8.02 15.98
CA LEU A 100 5.16 7.82 16.37
C LEU A 100 4.98 6.45 17.05
N ASN A 101 4.25 6.46 18.17
CA ASN A 101 3.83 5.24 18.86
C ASN A 101 2.33 5.01 18.61
N PHE A 102 2.01 4.01 17.79
CA PHE A 102 0.63 3.67 17.47
C PHE A 102 0.09 2.59 18.41
N ASN A 103 -1.16 2.76 18.84
CA ASN A 103 -1.88 1.69 19.51
C ASN A 103 -2.21 0.57 18.50
N LYS A 104 -1.49 -0.55 18.61
CA LYS A 104 -1.58 -1.69 17.68
C LYS A 104 -2.99 -2.26 17.56
N ASN A 105 -3.76 -2.28 18.65
CA ASN A 105 -5.13 -2.82 18.62
C ASN A 105 -6.05 -1.90 17.84
N TYR A 106 -5.99 -0.60 18.11
CA TYR A 106 -6.82 0.37 17.40
C TYR A 106 -6.52 0.39 15.89
N PHE A 107 -5.24 0.40 15.53
CA PHE A 107 -4.80 0.39 14.13
C PHE A 107 -5.25 -0.88 13.40
N ARG A 108 -5.22 -2.04 14.08
CA ARG A 108 -5.71 -3.31 13.54
C ARG A 108 -7.20 -3.24 13.15
N TYR A 109 -8.05 -2.69 14.01
CA TYR A 109 -9.48 -2.57 13.69
C TYR A 109 -9.74 -1.60 12.52
N ILE A 110 -8.99 -0.50 12.44
CA ILE A 110 -9.08 0.42 11.31
C ILE A 110 -8.71 -0.29 10.00
N ILE A 111 -7.58 -0.99 9.97
CA ILE A 111 -7.14 -1.73 8.76
C ILE A 111 -8.20 -2.74 8.34
N LEU A 112 -8.74 -3.51 9.28
CA LEU A 112 -9.79 -4.48 8.98
C LEU A 112 -11.04 -3.81 8.40
N GLY A 113 -11.45 -2.68 8.98
CA GLY A 113 -12.56 -1.87 8.46
C GLY A 113 -12.31 -1.37 7.04
N LEU A 114 -11.11 -0.84 6.76
CA LEU A 114 -10.73 -0.36 5.42
C LEU A 114 -10.68 -1.50 4.39
N ILE A 115 -10.20 -2.68 4.77
CA ILE A 115 -10.19 -3.87 3.90
C ILE A 115 -11.62 -4.28 3.56
N ILE A 116 -12.50 -4.38 4.56
CA ILE A 116 -13.91 -4.75 4.35
C ILE A 116 -14.62 -3.72 3.48
N LEU A 117 -14.44 -2.42 3.77
CA LEU A 117 -15.04 -1.33 3.01
C LEU A 117 -14.59 -1.33 1.55
N ASN A 118 -13.29 -1.50 1.31
CA ASN A 118 -12.75 -1.62 -0.04
C ASN A 118 -13.28 -2.88 -0.74
N TRP A 119 -13.40 -4.00 -0.04
CA TRP A 119 -13.90 -5.22 -0.63
C TRP A 119 -15.36 -5.09 -1.08
N ILE A 120 -16.21 -4.47 -0.24
CA ILE A 120 -17.58 -4.10 -0.59
C ILE A 120 -17.61 -3.20 -1.83
N TYR A 121 -16.74 -2.18 -1.88
CA TYR A 121 -16.62 -1.31 -3.05
C TYR A 121 -16.26 -2.09 -4.32
N LEU A 122 -15.27 -2.99 -4.27
CA LEU A 122 -14.85 -3.79 -5.41
C LEU A 122 -15.97 -4.72 -5.91
N ILE A 123 -16.77 -5.29 -4.99
CA ILE A 123 -17.93 -6.13 -5.33
C ILE A 123 -19.00 -5.29 -6.02
N ILE A 124 -19.36 -4.12 -5.48
CA ILE A 124 -20.41 -3.26 -6.07
C ILE A 124 -20.01 -2.76 -7.46
N MET A 125 -18.72 -2.49 -7.68
CA MET A 125 -18.19 -1.96 -8.93
C MET A 125 -17.78 -3.05 -9.93
N ASP A 126 -17.99 -4.33 -9.60
CA ASP A 126 -17.66 -5.50 -10.43
C ASP A 126 -16.22 -5.52 -10.99
N ILE A 127 -15.26 -4.93 -10.26
CA ILE A 127 -13.85 -4.80 -10.69
C ILE A 127 -13.18 -6.15 -10.90
#